data_AF-A0A662W0C0-F1
#
_entry.id   AF-A0A662W0C0-F1
#
_cell.length_a   1.000
_cell.length_b   1.000
_cell.length_c   1.000
_cell.angle_alpha   90.00
_cell.angle_beta   90.00
_cell.angle_gamma   90.00
#
_symmetry.space_group_name_H-M   'P 1'
#
loop_
_entity.id
_entity.type
_entity.pdbx_description
1 polymer ?
#
loop_
_entity_poly.entity_id
_entity_poly.type
_entity_poly.pdbx_seq_one_letter_code
_entity_poly.pdbx_strand_id
1 'polypeptide(L)'
;MTTEGKDGVNIQLLKAINTIPATENFTQKYPKINLEQLYELNPDVIILFYMYKKEPSPEAIYNDSAWKDLKAVKERRICDLRGYYQKGWGSWNPTGIPLRVLAFAKCAYPDKLKDIDFNTTAQRLFNQFYGISYKEMEKRVAG
;
A
#
# COMPACT_ATOMS: atom_id res chain seq x y z
N MET A 1 -14.32 -7.58 4.53
CA MET A 1 -13.27 -6.94 3.71
C MET A 1 -12.37 -8.01 3.12
N THR A 2 -11.79 -7.79 1.93
CA THR A 2 -10.82 -8.73 1.32
C THR A 2 -9.42 -8.22 1.60
N THR A 3 -8.51 -9.08 2.05
CA THR A 3 -7.09 -8.74 2.24
C THR A 3 -6.21 -9.64 1.35
N GLU A 4 -4.89 -9.53 1.47
CA GLU A 4 -3.93 -10.35 0.75
C GLU A 4 -3.22 -11.30 1.72
N GLY A 5 -3.13 -12.58 1.36
CA GLY A 5 -2.49 -13.62 2.16
C GLY A 5 -1.14 -14.06 1.59
N LYS A 6 -0.57 -15.14 2.13
CA LYS A 6 0.82 -15.60 1.95
C LYS A 6 1.38 -15.53 0.52
N ASP A 7 0.58 -15.92 -0.47
CA ASP A 7 1.01 -16.00 -1.89
C ASP A 7 0.77 -14.70 -2.68
N GLY A 8 0.44 -13.63 -1.97
CA GLY A 8 0.29 -12.30 -2.52
C GLY A 8 1.62 -11.59 -2.74
N VAL A 9 1.74 -10.88 -3.86
CA VAL A 9 2.95 -10.10 -4.16
C VAL A 9 3.10 -8.94 -3.18
N ASN A 10 2.01 -8.32 -2.70
CA ASN A 10 2.16 -7.25 -1.71
C ASN A 10 2.72 -7.78 -0.39
N ILE A 11 2.39 -9.02 0.01
CA ILE A 11 2.98 -9.66 1.20
C ILE A 11 4.49 -9.84 1.01
N GLN A 12 4.94 -10.26 -0.17
CA GLN A 12 6.36 -10.37 -0.48
C GLN A 12 7.07 -9.01 -0.43
N LEU A 13 6.48 -7.97 -1.02
CA LEU A 13 7.06 -6.62 -1.02
C LEU A 13 7.12 -6.01 0.39
N LEU A 14 6.10 -6.27 1.22
CA LEU A 14 6.08 -5.86 2.63
C LEU A 14 7.21 -6.55 3.41
N LYS A 15 7.39 -7.86 3.24
CA LYS A 15 8.52 -8.59 3.84
C LYS A 15 9.87 -8.06 3.36
N ALA A 16 10.00 -7.72 2.08
CA ALA A 16 11.24 -7.18 1.51
C ALA A 16 11.65 -5.83 2.13
N ILE A 17 10.72 -5.09 2.74
CA ILE A 17 10.99 -3.86 3.49
C ILE A 17 11.01 -4.09 5.01
N ASN A 18 11.22 -5.32 5.46
CA ASN A 18 11.33 -5.73 6.87
C ASN A 18 10.06 -5.45 7.71
N THR A 19 8.87 -5.46 7.11
CA THR A 19 7.62 -5.45 7.88
C THR A 19 7.15 -6.87 8.17
N ILE A 20 6.22 -7.00 9.12
CA ILE A 20 5.54 -8.25 9.46
C ILE A 20 4.08 -8.13 8.99
N PRO A 21 3.71 -8.71 7.83
CA PRO A 21 2.33 -8.66 7.38
C PRO A 21 1.45 -9.50 8.30
N ALA A 22 0.45 -8.87 8.93
CA ALA A 22 -0.44 -9.55 9.88
C ALA A 22 -1.16 -10.78 9.27
N THR A 23 -1.33 -10.79 7.95
CA THR A 23 -2.01 -11.84 7.19
C THR A 23 -1.06 -12.86 6.54
N GLU A 24 0.23 -12.86 6.90
CA GLU A 24 1.24 -13.73 6.24
C GLU A 24 0.97 -15.23 6.38
N ASN A 25 0.22 -15.64 7.40
CA ASN A 25 -0.14 -17.04 7.66
C ASN A 25 -1.43 -17.47 6.96
N PHE A 26 -2.14 -16.56 6.30
CA PHE A 26 -3.34 -16.92 5.56
C PHE A 26 -2.95 -17.63 4.26
N THR A 27 -3.36 -18.89 4.12
CA THR A 27 -3.02 -19.75 2.97
C THR A 27 -3.74 -19.33 1.70
N GLN A 28 -4.90 -18.69 1.81
CA GLN A 28 -5.61 -18.15 0.65
C GLN A 28 -4.89 -16.88 0.16
N LYS A 29 -4.82 -16.69 -1.16
CA LYS A 29 -4.20 -15.49 -1.74
C LYS A 29 -4.98 -14.20 -1.45
N TYR A 30 -6.32 -14.26 -1.50
CA TYR A 30 -7.20 -13.11 -1.23
C TYR A 30 -8.30 -13.48 -0.21
N PRO A 31 -7.94 -13.72 1.06
CA PRO A 31 -8.89 -14.12 2.07
C PRO A 31 -9.85 -12.97 2.39
N LYS A 32 -11.10 -13.31 2.67
CA LYS A 32 -12.07 -12.38 3.26
C LYS A 32 -11.96 -12.48 4.78
N ILE A 33 -11.85 -11.32 5.43
CA ILE A 33 -11.92 -11.20 6.88
C ILE A 33 -13.08 -10.30 7.30
N ASN A 34 -13.57 -10.51 8.52
CA ASN A 34 -14.49 -9.60 9.19
C ASN A 34 -13.73 -8.64 10.12
N LEU A 35 -14.46 -7.77 10.83
CA LEU A 35 -13.88 -6.79 11.73
C LEU A 35 -13.32 -7.43 13.01
N GLU A 36 -13.95 -8.48 13.53
CA GLU A 36 -13.47 -9.25 14.69
C GLU A 36 -12.08 -9.84 14.44
N GLN A 37 -11.89 -10.51 13.31
CA GLN A 37 -10.58 -11.02 12.88
C GLN A 37 -9.56 -9.89 12.69
N LEU A 38 -9.98 -8.72 12.20
CA LEU A 38 -9.09 -7.56 12.12
C LEU A 38 -8.67 -7.08 13.52
N TYR A 39 -9.55 -7.14 14.51
CA TYR A 39 -9.23 -6.83 15.91
C TYR A 39 -8.28 -7.86 16.53
N GLU A 40 -8.36 -9.14 16.17
CA GLU A 40 -7.38 -10.15 16.58
C GLU A 40 -6.00 -9.87 15.98
N LEU A 41 -5.95 -9.45 14.72
CA LEU A 41 -4.72 -9.08 14.02
C LEU A 41 -4.11 -7.76 14.53
N ASN A 42 -4.95 -6.80 14.92
CA ASN A 42 -4.63 -5.46 15.45
C ASN A 42 -3.34 -4.81 14.89
N PRO A 43 -3.26 -4.57 13.57
CA PRO A 43 -2.04 -4.11 12.93
C PRO A 43 -1.64 -2.69 13.35
N ASP A 44 -0.32 -2.41 13.34
CA ASP A 44 0.24 -1.06 13.56
C ASP A 44 -0.10 -0.09 12.42
N VAL A 45 -0.22 -0.60 11.18
CA VAL A 45 -0.49 0.17 9.96
C VAL A 45 -1.50 -0.58 9.12
N ILE A 46 -2.53 0.13 8.64
CA ILE A 46 -3.48 -0.40 7.66
C ILE A 46 -3.21 0.27 6.32
N ILE A 47 -2.90 -0.53 5.29
CA ILE A 47 -2.66 -0.03 3.94
C ILE A 47 -3.89 -0.33 3.09
N LEU A 48 -4.58 0.71 2.64
CA LEU A 48 -5.70 0.58 1.71
C LEU A 48 -5.15 0.54 0.29
N PHE A 49 -5.07 -0.66 -0.28
CA PHE A 49 -4.48 -0.91 -1.59
C PHE A 49 -5.50 -1.63 -2.49
N TYR A 50 -6.46 -0.89 -3.05
CA TYR A 50 -7.54 -1.48 -3.85
C TYR A 50 -7.78 -0.74 -5.17
N MET A 51 -8.21 -1.48 -6.18
CA MET A 51 -8.51 -0.96 -7.53
C MET A 51 -9.87 -0.25 -7.63
N TYR A 52 -10.81 -0.53 -6.72
CA TYR A 52 -12.20 -0.07 -6.81
C TYR A 52 -12.61 0.79 -5.61
N LYS A 53 -13.35 1.88 -5.87
CA LYS A 53 -13.79 2.89 -4.89
C LYS A 53 -14.84 2.40 -3.86
N LYS A 54 -15.20 1.11 -3.85
CA LYS A 54 -16.29 0.58 -3.00
C LYS A 54 -15.88 0.36 -1.53
N GLU A 55 -14.59 0.43 -1.22
CA GLU A 55 -14.07 0.29 0.15
C GLU A 55 -13.95 1.67 0.84
N PRO A 56 -14.10 1.74 2.18
CA PRO A 56 -14.13 3.01 2.91
C PRO A 56 -12.83 3.81 2.74
N SER A 57 -12.94 5.14 2.74
CA SER A 57 -11.77 6.02 2.81
C SER A 57 -11.13 5.97 4.19
N PRO A 58 -9.85 6.40 4.34
CA PRO A 58 -9.27 6.57 5.67
C PRO A 58 -10.17 7.42 6.57
N GLU A 59 -10.76 8.48 6.04
CA GLU A 59 -11.66 9.36 6.80
C GLU A 59 -12.96 8.68 7.21
N ALA A 60 -13.55 7.85 6.34
CA ALA A 60 -14.69 7.02 6.71
C ALA A 60 -14.30 6.03 7.83
N ILE A 61 -13.11 5.42 7.78
CA ILE A 61 -12.63 4.50 8.82
C ILE A 61 -12.37 5.25 10.13
N TYR A 62 -11.73 6.42 10.09
CA TYR A 62 -11.45 7.22 11.29
C TYR A 62 -12.73 7.68 12.00
N ASN A 63 -13.82 7.89 11.25
CA ASN A 63 -15.12 8.30 11.78
C ASN A 63 -16.04 7.11 12.12
N ASP A 64 -15.64 5.88 11.80
CA ASP A 64 -16.43 4.69 12.09
C ASP A 64 -16.13 4.17 13.50
N SER A 65 -17.13 4.27 14.38
CA SER A 65 -17.05 3.77 15.76
C SER A 65 -16.68 2.29 15.87
N ALA A 66 -16.96 1.50 14.83
CA ALA A 66 -16.62 0.09 14.81
C ALA A 66 -15.10 -0.14 14.70
N TRP A 67 -14.33 0.84 14.20
CA TRP A 67 -12.88 0.73 13.99
C TRP A 67 -12.06 1.44 15.07
N LYS A 68 -12.69 2.28 15.90
CA LYS A 68 -12.05 3.25 16.79
C LYS A 68 -10.96 2.68 17.71
N ASP A 69 -11.08 1.40 18.10
CA ASP A 69 -10.20 0.79 19.09
C ASP A 69 -8.97 0.10 18.48
N LEU A 70 -8.92 -0.04 17.15
CA LEU A 70 -7.76 -0.57 16.43
C LEU A 70 -6.55 0.35 16.61
N LYS A 71 -5.37 -0.25 16.80
CA LYS A 71 -4.12 0.49 17.00
C LYS A 71 -3.85 1.48 15.86
N ALA A 72 -3.91 1.02 14.62
CA ALA A 72 -3.70 1.87 13.44
C ALA A 72 -4.67 3.06 13.35
N VAL A 73 -5.88 2.95 13.91
CA VAL A 73 -6.88 4.03 13.91
C VAL A 73 -6.51 5.09 14.95
N LYS A 74 -6.25 4.65 16.19
CA LYS A 74 -5.84 5.52 17.31
C LYS A 74 -4.56 6.30 16.99
N GLU A 75 -3.62 5.66 16.33
CA GLU A 75 -2.31 6.25 15.98
C GLU A 75 -2.33 7.00 14.63
N ARG A 76 -3.49 7.08 13.94
CA ARG A 76 -3.64 7.67 12.60
C ARG A 76 -2.68 7.08 11.55
N ARG A 77 -2.56 5.76 11.55
CA ARG A 77 -1.68 4.95 10.69
C ARG A 77 -2.47 4.19 9.60
N ILE A 78 -3.49 4.82 9.02
CA ILE A 78 -4.14 4.33 7.80
C ILE A 78 -3.51 5.01 6.57
N CYS A 79 -2.89 4.22 5.70
CA CYS A 79 -2.25 4.68 4.47
C CYS A 79 -3.19 4.48 3.28
N ASP A 80 -3.45 5.54 2.52
CA ASP A 80 -4.30 5.48 1.34
C ASP A 80 -3.49 5.33 0.06
N LEU A 81 -3.47 4.11 -0.48
CA LEU A 81 -2.85 3.80 -1.76
C LEU A 81 -3.90 3.33 -2.78
N ARG A 82 -5.18 3.67 -2.62
CA ARG A 82 -6.24 3.26 -3.55
C ARG A 82 -6.08 3.90 -4.94
N GLY A 83 -5.47 5.08 -5.01
CA GLY A 83 -5.16 5.77 -6.27
C GLY A 83 -3.96 5.20 -7.05
N TYR A 84 -3.18 4.28 -6.46
CA TYR A 84 -1.94 3.78 -7.07
C TYR A 84 -2.17 3.07 -8.41
N TYR A 85 -3.25 2.29 -8.49
CA TYR A 85 -3.58 1.56 -9.71
C TYR A 85 -4.00 2.50 -10.85
N GLN A 86 -4.76 3.56 -10.51
CA GLN A 86 -5.25 4.56 -11.47
C GLN A 86 -4.12 5.45 -12.02
N LYS A 87 -3.02 5.61 -11.26
CA LYS A 87 -1.82 6.33 -11.72
C LYS A 87 -0.87 5.46 -12.56
N GLY A 88 -1.30 4.26 -12.96
CA GLY A 88 -0.50 3.34 -13.77
C GLY A 88 0.55 2.53 -13.00
N TRP A 89 0.69 2.74 -11.69
CA TRP A 89 1.66 2.01 -10.86
C TRP A 89 1.11 0.66 -10.35
N GLY A 90 -0.08 0.28 -10.82
CA GLY A 90 -0.75 -0.97 -10.48
C GLY A 90 -0.10 -2.22 -11.09
N SER A 91 0.65 -2.05 -12.18
CA SER A 91 1.22 -3.14 -12.97
C SER A 91 2.34 -3.90 -12.24
N TRP A 92 2.39 -5.22 -12.42
CA TRP A 92 3.46 -6.09 -11.92
C TRP A 92 4.66 -6.10 -12.89
N ASN A 93 5.07 -4.91 -13.33
CA ASN A 93 6.19 -4.75 -14.25
C ASN A 93 7.36 -4.05 -13.53
N PRO A 94 8.56 -4.03 -14.15
CA PRO A 94 9.74 -3.41 -13.54
C PRO A 94 9.59 -1.89 -13.29
N THR A 95 8.61 -1.20 -13.90
CA THR A 95 8.35 0.22 -13.64
C THR A 95 7.46 0.45 -12.41
N GLY A 96 6.47 -0.42 -12.17
CA GLY A 96 5.49 -0.30 -11.09
C GLY A 96 5.98 -0.86 -9.75
N ILE A 97 6.72 -1.97 -9.76
CA ILE A 97 7.19 -2.62 -8.52
C ILE A 97 8.04 -1.69 -7.64
N PRO A 98 9.06 -0.97 -8.15
CA PRO A 98 9.87 -0.09 -7.31
C PRO A 98 9.07 1.05 -6.67
N LEU A 99 8.11 1.62 -7.41
CA LEU A 99 7.23 2.65 -6.87
C LEU A 99 6.33 2.10 -5.76
N ARG A 100 5.81 0.89 -5.92
CA ARG A 100 4.99 0.22 -4.90
C ARG A 100 5.80 -0.05 -3.63
N VAL A 101 7.03 -0.55 -3.77
CA VAL A 101 7.97 -0.74 -2.65
C VAL A 101 8.19 0.57 -1.90
N LEU A 102 8.47 1.66 -2.64
CA LEU A 102 8.68 2.97 -2.03
C LEU A 102 7.45 3.47 -1.26
N ALA A 103 6.25 3.32 -1.80
CA ALA A 103 5.03 3.71 -1.07
C ALA A 103 4.80 2.86 0.17
N PHE A 104 4.95 1.53 0.09
CA PHE A 104 4.83 0.66 1.27
C PHE A 104 5.85 1.03 2.34
N ALA A 105 7.10 1.31 1.94
CA ALA A 105 8.13 1.73 2.87
C ALA A 105 7.77 3.06 3.54
N LYS A 106 7.27 4.05 2.79
CA LYS A 106 6.82 5.33 3.36
C LYS A 106 5.61 5.19 4.28
N CYS A 107 4.68 4.28 3.98
CA CYS A 107 3.57 3.96 4.89
C CYS A 107 4.08 3.34 6.19
N ALA A 108 4.98 2.35 6.09
CA ALA A 108 5.50 1.58 7.24
C ALA A 108 6.47 2.39 8.12
N TYR A 109 7.31 3.23 7.51
CA TYR A 109 8.39 3.96 8.17
C TYR A 109 8.39 5.46 7.81
N PRO A 110 7.32 6.20 8.12
CA PRO A 110 7.20 7.61 7.72
C PRO A 110 8.36 8.46 8.25
N ASP A 111 8.77 8.26 9.50
CA ASP A 111 9.81 9.07 10.14
C ASP A 111 11.20 8.83 9.53
N LYS A 112 11.49 7.58 9.14
CA LYS A 112 12.77 7.21 8.50
C LYS A 112 12.86 7.70 7.05
N LEU A 113 11.71 7.90 6.41
CA LEU A 113 11.62 8.29 5.00
C LEU A 113 10.98 9.66 4.80
N LYS A 114 11.00 10.51 5.84
CA LYS A 114 10.42 11.85 5.82
C LYS A 114 11.09 12.75 4.77
N ASP A 115 12.40 12.60 4.58
CA ASP A 115 13.22 13.40 3.67
C ASP A 115 13.24 12.84 2.24
N ILE A 116 12.58 11.69 2.00
CA ILE A 116 12.50 11.07 0.68
C ILE A 116 11.24 11.55 -0.03
N ASP A 117 11.40 12.46 -1.00
CA ASP A 117 10.29 12.83 -1.88
C ASP A 117 9.99 11.71 -2.89
N PHE A 118 8.71 11.36 -2.99
CA PHE A 118 8.25 10.26 -3.82
C PHE A 118 8.45 10.56 -5.31
N ASN A 119 8.03 11.75 -5.76
CA ASN A 119 8.07 12.14 -7.18
C ASN A 119 9.50 12.31 -7.67
N THR A 120 10.38 12.88 -6.85
CA THR A 120 11.80 13.04 -7.13
C THR A 120 12.49 11.68 -7.24
N THR A 121 12.16 10.75 -6.34
CA THR A 121 12.70 9.39 -6.39
C THR A 121 12.21 8.64 -7.63
N ALA A 122 10.92 8.75 -7.96
CA ALA A 122 10.34 8.19 -9.17
C ALA A 122 11.00 8.78 -10.43
N GLN A 123 11.18 10.11 -10.48
CA GLN A 123 11.86 10.80 -11.57
C GLN A 123 13.28 10.29 -11.78
N ARG A 124 14.06 10.12 -10.70
CA ARG A 124 15.41 9.57 -10.78
C ARG A 124 15.42 8.13 -11.31
N LEU A 125 14.53 7.29 -10.80
CA LEU A 125 14.38 5.89 -11.25
C LEU A 125 14.11 5.82 -12.76
N PHE A 126 13.09 6.54 -13.25
CA PHE A 126 12.70 6.46 -14.67
C PHE A 126 13.74 7.07 -15.60
N ASN A 127 14.36 8.18 -15.18
CA ASN A 127 15.44 8.78 -15.95
C ASN A 127 16.62 7.80 -16.09
N GLN A 128 17.05 7.19 -14.98
CA GLN A 128 18.22 6.30 -14.95
C GLN A 128 18.01 4.99 -15.72
N PHE A 129 16.86 4.32 -15.54
CA PHE A 129 16.65 2.97 -16.08
C PHE A 129 15.89 2.93 -17.41
N TYR A 130 15.14 3.98 -17.74
CA TYR A 130 14.28 4.01 -18.93
C TYR A 130 14.55 5.20 -19.86
N GLY A 131 15.42 6.14 -19.46
CA GLY A 131 15.72 7.34 -20.26
C GLY A 131 14.52 8.29 -20.44
N ILE A 132 13.46 8.15 -19.64
CA ILE A 132 12.23 8.96 -19.74
C ILE A 132 11.91 9.65 -18.42
N SER A 133 11.13 10.73 -18.50
CA SER A 133 10.63 11.40 -17.29
C SER A 133 9.53 10.58 -16.60
N TYR A 134 9.32 10.83 -15.31
CA TYR A 134 8.21 10.22 -14.59
C TYR A 134 6.85 10.59 -15.18
N LYS A 135 6.66 11.86 -15.53
CA LYS A 135 5.44 12.34 -16.18
C LYS A 135 5.18 11.66 -17.52
N GLU A 136 6.23 11.33 -18.26
CA GLU A 136 6.10 10.57 -19.51
C GLU A 136 5.71 9.12 -19.23
N MET A 137 6.30 8.49 -18.22
CA MET A 137 5.88 7.16 -17.77
C MET A 137 4.39 7.16 -17.41
N GLU A 138 3.92 8.10 -16.57
CA GLU A 138 2.51 8.19 -16.17
C GLU A 138 1.57 8.24 -17.39
N LYS A 139 1.92 8.98 -18.45
CA LYS A 139 1.14 9.01 -19.69
C LYS A 139 1.11 7.66 -20.42
N ARG A 140 2.23 6.93 -20.44
CA ARG A 140 2.34 5.63 -21.13
C ARG A 140 1.54 4.52 -20.47
N VAL A 141 1.28 4.63 -19.16
CA VAL A 141 0.54 3.59 -18.41
C VAL A 141 -0.91 3.97 -18.15
N ALA A 142 -1.28 5.24 -18.42
CA ALA A 142 -2.67 5.71 -18.40
C ALA A 142 -3.41 5.55 -19.75
N GLY A 143 -2.69 5.20 -20.82
CA GLY A 143 -3.25 4.84 -22.13
C GLY A 143 -3.24 3.34 -22.36
#